data_AF-A0A502HBZ7-F1
#
_entry.id   AF-A0A502HBZ7-F1
#
_cell.length_a   1.000
_cell.length_b   1.000
_cell.length_c   1.000
_cell.angle_alpha   90.00
_cell.angle_beta   90.00
_cell.angle_gamma   90.00
#
_symmetry.space_group_name_H-M   'P 1'
#
loop_
_entity.id
_entity.type
_entity.pdbx_description
1 polymer ?
#
loop_
_entity_poly.entity_id
_entity_poly.type
_entity_poly.pdbx_seq_one_letter_code
_entity_poly.pdbx_strand_id
1 'polypeptide(L)'
;MPKLYRLFWLLLPPLAACSANQELLNREPSTTRYKREGVTAQVPTRAVYEGGRPDGTDVLTIIVGRSPRPGDGSFIISYAKPTGAPISGYKPTVLTYTYVENSVVIGTNYSAHLRGTLTPTPRGGYSGTFHGTRRGDDSDKRSTIKGTFTDVRP
;
A
#
# COMPACT_ATOMS: atom_id res chain seq x y z
N MET A 1 18.05 22.27 -63.46
CA MET A 1 18.53 21.06 -62.75
C MET A 1 19.26 21.49 -61.47
N PRO A 2 18.62 21.54 -60.29
CA PRO A 2 19.28 21.89 -59.04
C PRO A 2 19.70 20.63 -58.25
N LYS A 3 20.90 20.64 -57.67
CA LYS A 3 21.42 19.59 -56.77
C LYS A 3 20.98 19.92 -55.34
N LEU A 4 20.24 18.98 -54.73
CA LEU A 4 19.70 19.06 -53.37
C LEU A 4 20.78 18.85 -52.28
N TYR A 5 20.68 19.65 -51.23
CA TYR A 5 21.35 19.50 -49.93
C TYR A 5 20.87 18.23 -49.20
N ARG A 6 21.80 17.44 -48.64
CA ARG A 6 21.48 16.39 -47.64
C ARG A 6 21.74 16.93 -46.24
N LEU A 7 20.64 17.17 -45.51
CA LEU A 7 20.61 17.57 -44.11
C LEU A 7 20.81 16.31 -43.23
N PHE A 8 21.83 16.35 -42.37
CA PHE A 8 22.13 15.31 -41.38
C PHE A 8 21.17 15.47 -40.20
N TRP A 9 20.14 14.62 -40.11
CA TRP A 9 19.28 14.54 -38.93
C TRP A 9 19.93 13.64 -37.88
N LEU A 10 20.30 14.24 -36.74
CA LEU A 10 20.64 13.55 -35.51
C LEU A 10 19.41 12.80 -35.00
N LEU A 11 19.44 11.47 -35.05
CA LEU A 11 18.52 10.59 -34.34
C LEU A 11 18.83 10.68 -32.84
N LEU A 12 18.12 11.55 -32.13
CA LEU A 12 17.86 11.34 -30.71
C LEU A 12 16.99 10.08 -30.58
N PRO A 13 17.28 9.14 -29.66
CA PRO A 13 16.30 8.13 -29.28
C PRO A 13 15.32 8.76 -28.29
N PRO A 14 14.02 8.95 -28.62
CA PRO A 14 13.01 9.05 -27.58
C PRO A 14 12.65 7.62 -27.13
N LEU A 15 12.03 7.49 -25.96
CA LEU A 15 11.25 6.30 -25.53
C LEU A 15 11.95 5.22 -24.67
N ALA A 16 12.76 5.59 -23.68
CA ALA A 16 12.99 4.69 -22.53
C ALA A 16 12.09 4.99 -21.31
N ALA A 17 11.34 6.12 -21.32
CA ALA A 17 10.55 6.55 -20.16
C ALA A 17 9.09 6.03 -20.16
N CYS A 18 8.57 5.50 -21.27
CA CYS A 18 7.20 4.95 -21.32
C CYS A 18 7.11 3.49 -20.88
N SER A 19 8.22 2.73 -20.90
CA SER A 19 8.21 1.29 -20.60
C SER A 19 7.97 0.99 -19.11
N ALA A 20 8.53 1.80 -18.20
CA ALA A 20 8.40 1.57 -16.76
C ALA A 20 6.96 1.76 -16.25
N ASN A 21 6.22 2.71 -16.84
CA ASN A 21 4.82 2.96 -16.47
C ASN A 21 3.86 1.91 -17.06
N GLN A 22 4.16 1.35 -18.24
CA GLN A 22 3.37 0.26 -18.83
C GLN A 22 3.57 -1.07 -18.10
N GLU A 23 4.77 -1.33 -17.55
CA GLU A 23 5.04 -2.54 -16.77
C GLU A 23 4.28 -2.53 -15.43
N LEU A 24 4.09 -1.35 -14.82
CA LEU A 24 3.22 -1.16 -13.65
C LEU A 24 1.73 -1.36 -13.95
N LEU A 25 1.29 -1.11 -15.19
CA LEU A 25 -0.10 -1.25 -15.63
C LEU A 25 -0.47 -2.70 -16.03
N ASN A 26 0.52 -3.51 -16.42
CA ASN A 26 0.31 -4.90 -16.87
C ASN A 26 0.50 -5.97 -15.78
N ARG A 27 0.95 -5.60 -14.57
CA ARG A 27 0.97 -6.52 -13.43
C ARG A 27 -0.45 -6.70 -12.93
N GLU A 28 -0.91 -7.95 -12.80
CA GLU A 28 -2.16 -8.23 -12.08
C GLU A 28 -2.11 -7.50 -10.72
N PRO A 29 -3.11 -6.66 -10.40
CA PRO A 29 -3.08 -5.93 -9.14
C PRO A 29 -3.09 -6.94 -8.00
N SER A 30 -2.10 -6.86 -7.09
CA SER A 30 -2.14 -7.63 -5.85
C SER A 30 -3.49 -7.43 -5.17
N THR A 31 -4.22 -8.51 -4.89
CA THR A 31 -5.53 -8.41 -4.23
C THR A 31 -5.45 -8.90 -2.79
N THR A 32 -6.11 -8.20 -1.89
CA THR A 32 -6.23 -8.54 -0.47
C THR A 32 -7.65 -8.94 -0.15
N ARG A 33 -7.81 -9.94 0.72
CA ARG A 33 -9.11 -10.34 1.27
C ARG A 33 -9.19 -9.94 2.74
N TYR A 34 -10.01 -8.94 3.07
CA TYR A 34 -10.22 -8.56 4.48
C TYR A 34 -11.63 -8.92 4.96
N LYS A 35 -11.78 -9.11 6.28
CA LYS A 35 -13.08 -9.33 6.93
C LYS A 35 -13.34 -8.23 7.96
N ARG A 36 -14.23 -7.30 7.64
CA ARG A 36 -14.70 -6.25 8.57
C ARG A 36 -16.14 -6.53 8.97
N GLU A 37 -16.43 -6.57 10.27
CA GLU A 37 -17.80 -6.66 10.79
C GLU A 37 -18.64 -7.82 10.22
N GLY A 38 -18.00 -8.92 9.79
CA GLY A 38 -18.67 -10.07 9.17
C GLY A 38 -18.61 -10.11 7.65
N VAL A 39 -18.37 -8.97 6.98
CA VAL A 39 -18.28 -8.84 5.52
C VAL A 39 -16.88 -9.16 5.04
N THR A 40 -16.76 -10.04 4.04
CA THR A 40 -15.49 -10.35 3.37
C THR A 40 -15.44 -9.63 2.04
N ALA A 41 -14.39 -8.86 1.79
CA ALA A 41 -14.20 -8.13 0.54
C ALA A 41 -12.83 -8.47 -0.07
N GLN A 42 -12.79 -8.56 -1.41
CA GLN A 42 -11.55 -8.67 -2.17
C GLN A 42 -11.29 -7.33 -2.87
N VAL A 43 -10.21 -6.67 -2.50
CA VAL A 43 -9.89 -5.32 -2.95
C VAL A 43 -8.46 -5.25 -3.45
N PRO A 44 -8.14 -4.36 -4.39
CA PRO A 44 -6.76 -4.15 -4.79
C PRO A 44 -5.93 -3.69 -3.61
N THR A 45 -4.65 -3.99 -3.66
CA THR A 45 -3.68 -3.67 -2.63
C THR A 45 -2.38 -3.29 -3.27
N ARG A 46 -1.70 -2.34 -2.66
CA ARG A 46 -0.34 -1.97 -3.04
C ARG A 46 0.53 -1.89 -1.80
N ALA A 47 1.79 -2.21 -1.95
CA ALA A 47 2.79 -1.89 -0.96
C ALA A 47 3.58 -0.66 -1.41
N VAL A 48 4.05 0.12 -0.45
CA VAL A 48 5.03 1.18 -0.65
C VAL A 48 6.16 0.89 0.33
N TYR A 49 7.37 0.74 -0.20
CA TYR A 49 8.57 0.52 0.59
C TYR A 49 9.43 1.78 0.62
N GLU A 50 9.86 2.16 1.82
CA GLU A 50 10.77 3.26 2.06
C GLU A 50 11.90 2.77 2.97
N GLY A 51 13.05 2.44 2.38
CA GLY A 51 14.23 1.97 3.10
C GLY A 51 15.18 3.10 3.46
N GLY A 52 15.90 2.96 4.58
CA GLY A 52 16.98 3.86 4.96
C GLY A 52 16.50 5.29 5.23
N ARG A 53 15.36 5.44 5.92
CA ARG A 53 14.89 6.77 6.35
C ARG A 53 15.95 7.42 7.25
N PRO A 54 16.01 8.77 7.30
CA PRO A 54 17.01 9.48 8.12
C PRO A 54 17.00 9.12 9.61
N ASP A 55 15.90 8.57 10.11
CA ASP A 55 15.75 8.07 11.48
C ASP A 55 16.29 6.64 11.69
N GLY A 56 16.90 6.04 10.67
CA GLY A 56 17.47 4.69 10.72
C GLY A 56 16.42 3.58 10.64
N THR A 57 15.24 3.85 10.05
CA THR A 57 14.17 2.87 9.90
C THR A 57 13.86 2.54 8.44
N ASP A 58 13.42 1.30 8.22
CA ASP A 58 12.79 0.86 6.98
C ASP A 58 11.29 0.73 7.22
N VAL A 59 10.48 1.33 6.36
CA VAL A 59 9.01 1.34 6.46
C VAL A 59 8.38 0.66 5.26
N LEU A 60 7.46 -0.26 5.55
CA LEU A 60 6.60 -0.92 4.56
C LEU A 60 5.15 -0.53 4.84
N THR A 61 4.51 0.15 3.89
CA THR A 61 3.11 0.53 4.00
C THR A 61 2.26 -0.30 3.06
N ILE A 62 1.29 -1.03 3.61
CA ILE A 62 0.29 -1.81 2.87
C ILE A 62 -0.99 -0.97 2.80
N ILE A 63 -1.46 -0.69 1.59
CA ILE A 63 -2.71 0.03 1.34
C ILE A 63 -3.70 -0.96 0.77
N VAL A 64 -4.75 -1.26 1.53
CA VAL A 64 -5.82 -2.21 1.19
C VAL A 64 -7.06 -1.43 0.80
N GLY A 65 -7.53 -1.57 -0.43
CA GLY A 65 -8.63 -0.78 -0.97
C GLY A 65 -8.19 0.21 -2.03
N ARG A 66 -9.17 0.86 -2.66
CA ARG A 66 -8.93 2.00 -3.56
C ARG A 66 -9.19 3.29 -2.80
N SER A 67 -8.52 4.36 -3.23
CA SER A 67 -8.67 5.74 -2.76
C SER A 67 -10.09 6.01 -2.25
N PRO A 68 -10.27 6.65 -1.08
CA PRO A 68 -11.54 6.66 -0.39
C PRO A 68 -12.63 7.25 -1.32
N ARG A 69 -13.71 6.49 -1.51
CA ARG A 69 -14.88 6.86 -2.32
C ARG A 69 -16.09 6.98 -1.38
N PRO A 70 -17.12 7.76 -1.75
CA PRO A 70 -18.39 7.70 -1.02
C PRO A 70 -18.88 6.24 -0.95
N GLY A 71 -19.04 5.70 0.26
CA GLY A 71 -19.47 4.32 0.51
C GLY A 71 -18.37 3.24 0.50
N ASP A 72 -17.10 3.56 0.23
CA ASP A 72 -15.97 2.61 0.29
C ASP A 72 -14.71 3.26 0.87
N GLY A 73 -13.97 2.52 1.69
CA GLY A 73 -12.78 3.04 2.38
C GLY A 73 -11.53 2.21 2.12
N SER A 74 -10.39 2.79 2.49
CA SER A 74 -9.07 2.16 2.41
C SER A 74 -8.50 1.94 3.80
N PHE A 75 -7.84 0.81 4.02
CA PHE A 75 -6.95 0.63 5.16
C PHE A 75 -5.52 0.98 4.77
N ILE A 76 -4.85 1.69 5.65
CA ILE A 76 -3.41 1.96 5.58
C ILE A 76 -2.78 1.26 6.79
N ILE A 77 -1.92 0.28 6.52
CA ILE A 77 -1.17 -0.44 7.55
C ILE A 77 0.32 -0.18 7.33
N SER A 78 1.00 0.43 8.29
CA SER A 78 2.45 0.63 8.23
C SER A 78 3.16 -0.36 9.14
N TYR A 79 4.26 -0.91 8.64
CA TYR A 79 5.20 -1.74 9.37
C TYR A 79 6.56 -1.06 9.37
N ALA A 80 7.26 -1.06 10.49
CA ALA A 80 8.60 -0.51 10.60
C ALA A 80 9.56 -1.52 11.22
N LYS A 81 10.83 -1.42 10.85
CA LYS A 81 11.96 -2.08 11.50
C LYS A 81 13.19 -1.17 11.44
N PRO A 82 14.20 -1.37 12.30
CA PRO A 82 15.50 -0.74 12.09
C PRO A 82 16.09 -1.13 10.73
N THR A 83 16.79 -0.20 10.10
CA THR A 83 17.51 -0.48 8.85
C THR A 83 18.56 -1.57 9.08
N GLY A 84 18.66 -2.52 8.15
CA GLY A 84 19.53 -3.70 8.27
C GLY A 84 19.00 -4.82 9.17
N ALA A 85 17.95 -4.60 9.96
CA ALA A 85 17.29 -5.67 10.70
C ALA A 85 16.63 -6.71 9.74
N PRO A 86 16.50 -7.98 10.16
CA PRO A 86 15.85 -9.01 9.34
C PRO A 86 14.37 -8.67 9.09
N ILE A 87 13.77 -9.27 8.05
CA ILE A 87 12.35 -9.08 7.70
C ILE A 87 11.42 -9.42 8.87
N SER A 88 11.77 -10.41 9.70
CA SER A 88 11.03 -10.75 10.93
C SER A 88 11.00 -9.62 11.98
N GLY A 89 11.86 -8.60 11.82
CA GLY A 89 11.91 -7.42 12.65
C GLY A 89 10.79 -6.41 12.37
N TYR A 90 10.05 -6.54 11.28
CA TYR A 90 8.90 -5.66 11.01
C TYR A 90 7.84 -5.77 12.10
N LYS A 91 7.46 -4.62 12.66
CA LYS A 91 6.35 -4.47 13.61
C LYS A 91 5.31 -3.51 13.04
N PRO A 92 4.01 -3.80 13.16
CA PRO A 92 2.98 -2.88 12.73
C PRO A 92 2.98 -1.64 13.65
N THR A 93 2.99 -0.46 13.06
CA THR A 93 3.08 0.83 13.77
C THR A 93 1.81 1.65 13.66
N VAL A 94 1.12 1.58 12.52
CA VAL A 94 -0.09 2.36 12.26
C VAL A 94 -1.13 1.48 11.57
N LEU A 95 -2.38 1.61 11.99
CA LEU A 95 -3.56 1.12 11.27
C LEU A 95 -4.62 2.22 11.23
N THR A 96 -4.91 2.71 10.03
CA THR A 96 -5.93 3.74 9.80
C THR A 96 -6.93 3.25 8.76
N TYR A 97 -8.21 3.47 9.01
CA TYR A 97 -9.26 3.33 8.00
C TYR A 97 -9.69 4.72 7.54
N THR A 98 -9.64 4.95 6.22
CA THR A 98 -10.00 6.22 5.61
C THR A 98 -11.18 6.04 4.68
N TYR A 99 -12.21 6.85 4.80
CA TYR A 99 -13.42 6.82 3.96
C TYR A 99 -13.90 8.23 3.61
N VAL A 100 -14.80 8.36 2.62
CA VAL A 100 -15.45 9.64 2.30
C VAL A 100 -16.89 9.63 2.80
N GLU A 101 -17.25 10.68 3.53
CA GLU A 101 -18.62 10.95 4.00
C GLU A 101 -18.91 12.44 3.76
N ASN A 102 -20.04 12.75 3.11
CA ASN A 102 -20.43 14.13 2.78
C ASN A 102 -19.32 14.95 2.11
N SER A 103 -18.58 14.34 1.18
CA SER A 103 -17.42 14.93 0.47
C SER A 103 -16.23 15.27 1.37
N VAL A 104 -16.21 14.80 2.62
CA VAL A 104 -15.09 14.94 3.56
C VAL A 104 -14.38 13.60 3.70
N VAL A 105 -13.04 13.64 3.64
CA VAL A 105 -12.21 12.46 3.92
C VAL A 105 -12.05 12.31 5.42
N ILE A 106 -12.56 11.21 5.97
CA ILE A 106 -12.49 10.88 7.40
C ILE A 106 -11.46 9.77 7.60
N GLY A 107 -10.49 10.03 8.47
CA GLY A 107 -9.50 9.05 8.92
C GLY A 107 -9.79 8.60 10.35
N THR A 108 -9.95 7.29 10.56
CA THR A 108 -10.15 6.70 11.88
C THR A 108 -8.96 5.83 12.25
N ASN A 109 -8.34 6.12 13.40
CA ASN A 109 -7.17 5.38 13.89
C ASN A 109 -7.61 4.13 14.69
N TYR A 110 -7.05 2.98 14.32
CA TYR A 110 -7.28 1.67 14.96
C TYR A 110 -6.00 1.07 15.55
N SER A 111 -5.00 1.90 15.83
CA SER A 111 -3.68 1.45 16.26
C SER A 111 -3.66 0.98 17.72
N ALA A 112 -4.77 1.08 18.47
CA ALA A 112 -4.83 0.51 19.81
C ALA A 112 -4.83 -1.02 19.73
N HIS A 113 -3.97 -1.67 20.52
CA HIS A 113 -3.76 -3.12 20.47
C HIS A 113 -3.41 -3.64 19.06
N LEU A 114 -2.69 -2.81 18.30
CA LEU A 114 -2.23 -3.15 16.96
C LEU A 114 -1.30 -4.35 17.01
N ARG A 115 -1.65 -5.37 16.23
CA ARG A 115 -0.85 -6.57 16.02
C ARG A 115 -1.03 -7.07 14.61
N GLY A 116 -0.09 -7.86 14.15
CA GLY A 116 -0.09 -8.35 12.78
C GLY A 116 1.14 -9.18 12.49
N THR A 117 1.07 -9.90 11.38
CA THR A 117 2.17 -10.70 10.85
C THR A 117 2.56 -10.17 9.49
N LEU A 118 3.85 -10.30 9.16
CA LEU A 118 4.37 -10.00 7.85
C LEU A 118 5.32 -11.14 7.45
N THR A 119 5.07 -11.74 6.30
CA THR A 119 5.84 -12.88 5.79
C THR A 119 6.22 -12.60 4.35
N PRO A 120 7.52 -12.68 3.99
CA PRO A 120 7.95 -12.53 2.60
C PRO A 120 7.42 -13.70 1.76
N THR A 121 7.14 -13.43 0.50
CA THR A 121 6.69 -14.43 -0.46
C THR A 121 7.82 -14.78 -1.44
N PRO A 122 7.81 -15.98 -2.06
CA PRO A 122 8.83 -16.38 -3.04
C PRO A 122 8.93 -15.46 -4.26
N ARG A 123 7.89 -14.66 -4.52
CA ARG A 123 7.80 -13.74 -5.68
C ARG A 123 8.22 -12.30 -5.34
N GLY A 124 8.83 -12.07 -4.18
CA GLY A 124 9.31 -10.76 -3.75
C GLY A 124 8.24 -9.82 -3.15
N GLY A 125 7.02 -10.32 -2.92
CA GLY A 125 5.97 -9.60 -2.18
C GLY A 125 5.86 -10.00 -0.71
N TYR A 126 4.79 -9.56 -0.06
CA TYR A 126 4.48 -9.83 1.35
C TYR A 126 3.06 -10.37 1.53
N SER A 127 2.90 -11.28 2.48
CA SER A 127 1.60 -11.74 2.98
C SER A 127 1.55 -11.53 4.49
N GLY A 128 0.35 -11.38 5.05
CA GLY A 128 0.27 -11.07 6.47
C GLY A 128 -1.13 -10.86 6.99
N THR A 129 -1.19 -10.56 8.28
CA THR A 129 -2.43 -10.25 8.99
C THR A 129 -2.29 -8.92 9.68
N PHE A 130 -3.41 -8.23 9.89
CA PHE A 130 -3.47 -7.05 10.74
C PHE A 130 -4.70 -7.13 11.62
N HIS A 131 -4.58 -6.60 12.84
CA HIS A 131 -5.66 -6.46 13.78
C HIS A 131 -5.43 -5.21 14.62
N GLY A 132 -6.43 -4.35 14.73
CA GLY A 132 -6.38 -3.19 15.59
C GLY A 132 -7.75 -2.80 16.12
N THR A 133 -7.76 -1.98 17.16
CA THR A 133 -8.97 -1.48 17.82
C THR A 133 -8.96 0.03 17.82
N ARG A 134 -10.13 0.64 17.62
CA ARG A 134 -10.33 2.06 17.89
C ARG A 134 -10.57 2.21 19.39
N ARG A 135 -9.95 3.22 20.01
CA ARG A 135 -10.37 3.67 21.35
C ARG A 135 -11.65 4.49 21.15
N GLY A 136 -12.74 4.04 21.76
CA GLY A 136 -13.95 4.85 21.86
C GLY A 136 -13.76 5.90 22.95
N ASP A 137 -14.45 7.03 22.80
CA ASP A 137 -14.74 7.91 23.92
C ASP A 137 -15.93 7.30 24.68
N ASP A 138 -16.18 7.66 25.95
CA ASP A 138 -16.98 6.94 26.97
C ASP A 138 -18.39 6.38 26.59
N SER A 139 -18.91 6.63 25.39
CA SER A 139 -20.16 6.05 24.85
C SER A 139 -19.99 5.18 23.58
N ASP A 140 -18.78 5.08 23.03
CA ASP A 140 -18.51 4.51 21.72
C ASP A 140 -18.02 3.06 21.82
N LYS A 141 -18.81 2.13 21.29
CA LYS A 141 -18.49 0.69 21.26
C LYS A 141 -17.10 0.50 20.66
N ARG A 142 -16.18 -0.11 21.42
CA ARG A 142 -14.85 -0.53 20.96
C ARG A 142 -14.98 -1.28 19.62
N SER A 143 -14.64 -0.61 18.53
CA SER A 143 -14.68 -1.21 17.20
C SER A 143 -13.34 -1.84 16.86
N THR A 144 -13.39 -2.99 16.18
CA THR A 144 -12.21 -3.81 15.89
C THR A 144 -12.12 -4.04 14.38
N ILE A 145 -10.93 -3.87 13.83
CA ILE A 145 -10.62 -4.25 12.45
C ILE A 145 -9.65 -5.41 12.47
N LYS A 146 -9.87 -6.37 11.58
CA LYS A 146 -8.90 -7.42 11.26
C LYS A 146 -8.92 -7.74 9.78
N GLY A 147 -7.79 -8.17 9.23
CA GLY A 147 -7.70 -8.57 7.84
C GLY A 147 -6.45 -9.36 7.53
N THR A 148 -6.41 -9.90 6.33
CA THR A 148 -5.30 -10.71 5.81
C THR A 148 -4.99 -10.25 4.40
N PHE A 149 -3.72 -9.98 4.10
CA PHE A 149 -3.26 -9.64 2.76
C PHE A 149 -2.33 -10.72 2.23
N THR A 150 -2.28 -10.89 0.92
CA THR A 150 -1.55 -12.00 0.28
C THR A 150 -0.87 -11.51 -0.99
N ASP A 151 0.39 -11.90 -1.16
CA ASP A 151 1.24 -11.57 -2.32
C ASP A 151 1.17 -10.09 -2.74
N VAL A 152 1.27 -9.19 -1.75
CA VAL A 152 1.31 -7.75 -1.97
C VAL A 152 2.72 -7.33 -2.35
N ARG A 153 2.87 -6.74 -3.53
CA ARG A 153 4.19 -6.34 -4.05
C ARG A 153 4.39 -4.83 -3.96
N PRO A 154 5.59 -4.37 -3.55
CA PRO A 154 5.97 -2.96 -3.63
C PRO A 154 6.29 -2.55 -5.08
#